data_AF-A0A3N1X6M7-F1
#
_entry.id   AF-A0A3N1X6M7-F1
#
_cell.length_a   1.000
_cell.length_b   1.000
_cell.length_c   1.000
_cell.angle_alpha   90.00
_cell.angle_beta   90.00
_cell.angle_gamma   90.00
#
_symmetry.space_group_name_H-M   'P 1'
#
loop_
_entity.id
_entity.type
_entity.pdbx_description
1 polymer ?
#
loop_
_entity_poly.entity_id
_entity_poly.type
_entity_poly.pdbx_seq_one_letter_code
_entity_poly.pdbx_strand_id
1 'polypeptide(L)'
;MADVNILTPETLRAWYGLPGELAVVDLREEIDFSTGHIFFSSCIPLSRIELLIADRIPRFDTRVVIVDAPRAAPATHAEGARHGARRLAELGYTDVHVLGGGVEGWRAAGLPVYTGVHAPSKAFAEVIEESLHTPAIDVEELVRRQASGEPLVVVDSRTTDEYRRNTVPGAYGIPGADLLRCIRDLVPDDTTPVVVNCGGRTRSIIGAQALLNGRLPNPVVSLRGGLLAWRLAGLEPEVGADRVPVSPTDEALRWGQASAAALAERAGVREIDAAGLAAFRADAARTTYLLDVRRPEAYEDGHLPGSLPAQGGQLVQETDSYAVVHGARVVLVDDGDLSQARLTGSWLVQLGLKEVYVLSGGLGGHALKTGPHRPAVLGLRSVSTRERPESPRTLFEKSKTETVAVIDIGLSARHREAHVPGAWLARRVELETVIGDLPADARIVLTSEDGVLARIAASTLTAATARPVTWLKGGTAAWAEAGLPLETGAPRTLGQGGTDVWLSPTQRSGDQAAHAREYLDWELGLPAQVARDPDVRFAPLALD
;
A
#
# COMPACT_ATOMS: atom_id res chain seq x y z
N MET A 1 -16.76 -0.37 -31.91
CA MET A 1 -16.04 -0.49 -30.63
C MET A 1 -14.97 -1.53 -30.86
N ALA A 2 -13.69 -1.18 -30.70
CA ALA A 2 -12.60 -2.12 -30.99
C ALA A 2 -12.70 -3.33 -30.06
N ASP A 3 -12.57 -4.54 -30.62
CA ASP A 3 -12.42 -5.76 -29.84
C ASP A 3 -11.20 -5.60 -28.94
N VAL A 4 -11.41 -5.66 -27.62
CA VAL A 4 -10.31 -5.66 -26.66
C VAL A 4 -9.52 -6.95 -26.88
N ASN A 5 -8.20 -6.83 -27.03
CA ASN A 5 -7.34 -7.97 -27.30
C ASN A 5 -7.28 -8.91 -26.09
N ILE A 6 -7.73 -10.15 -26.26
CA ILE A 6 -7.78 -11.17 -25.21
C ILE A 6 -6.53 -12.06 -25.33
N LEU A 7 -5.78 -12.17 -24.24
CA LEU A 7 -4.54 -12.94 -24.15
C LEU A 7 -4.78 -14.29 -23.48
N THR A 8 -3.95 -15.29 -23.80
CA THR A 8 -3.90 -16.54 -23.01
C THR A 8 -2.99 -16.37 -21.79
N PRO A 9 -3.16 -17.18 -20.74
CA PRO A 9 -2.23 -17.22 -19.60
C PRO A 9 -0.77 -17.41 -19.99
N GLU A 10 -0.49 -18.28 -20.96
CA GLU A 10 0.88 -18.56 -21.44
C GLU A 10 1.49 -17.34 -22.14
N THR A 11 0.68 -16.58 -22.87
CA THR A 11 1.11 -15.35 -23.54
C THR A 11 1.50 -14.29 -22.52
N LEU A 12 0.66 -14.07 -21.51
CA LEU A 12 0.97 -13.14 -20.41
C LEU A 12 2.22 -13.56 -19.66
N ARG A 13 2.34 -14.86 -19.33
CA ARG A 13 3.52 -15.40 -18.65
C ARG A 13 4.81 -15.16 -19.45
N ALA A 14 4.78 -15.40 -20.77
CA ALA A 14 5.93 -15.15 -21.64
C ALA A 14 6.33 -13.67 -21.66
N TRP A 15 5.38 -12.74 -21.54
CA TRP A 15 5.66 -11.31 -21.56
C TRP A 15 6.50 -10.83 -20.37
N TYR A 16 6.45 -11.48 -19.20
CA TYR A 16 7.34 -11.15 -18.09
C TYR A 16 8.83 -11.35 -18.44
N GLY A 17 9.14 -12.23 -19.40
CA GLY A 17 10.51 -12.47 -19.87
C GLY A 17 10.93 -11.60 -21.07
N LEU A 18 10.02 -10.81 -21.64
CA LEU A 18 10.33 -9.97 -22.79
C LEU A 18 10.86 -8.60 -22.35
N PRO A 19 11.76 -7.98 -23.13
CA PRO A 19 12.12 -6.58 -22.92
C PRO A 19 10.89 -5.69 -23.08
N GLY A 20 10.72 -4.72 -22.16
CA GLY A 20 9.65 -3.74 -22.22
C GLY A 20 9.01 -3.50 -20.86
N GLU A 21 8.04 -2.60 -20.85
CA GLU A 21 7.23 -2.30 -19.67
C GLU A 21 5.88 -3.00 -19.76
N LEU A 22 5.43 -3.57 -18.64
CA LEU A 22 4.17 -4.29 -18.53
C LEU A 22 3.51 -3.98 -17.19
N ALA A 23 2.27 -3.50 -17.20
CA ALA A 23 1.45 -3.40 -16.01
C ALA A 23 0.40 -4.53 -16.03
N VAL A 24 0.44 -5.40 -15.03
CA VAL A 24 -0.57 -6.45 -14.85
C VAL A 24 -1.44 -6.04 -13.66
N VAL A 25 -2.71 -5.74 -13.94
CA VAL A 25 -3.59 -5.11 -12.95
C VAL A 25 -4.84 -5.93 -12.73
N ASP A 26 -5.20 -6.09 -11.47
CA ASP A 26 -6.51 -6.59 -11.07
C ASP A 26 -7.37 -5.40 -10.68
N LEU A 27 -8.52 -5.25 -11.34
CA LEU A 27 -9.43 -4.13 -11.10
C LEU A 27 -10.51 -4.47 -10.07
N ARG A 28 -10.56 -5.70 -9.56
CA ARG A 28 -11.48 -6.07 -8.46
C ARG A 28 -11.18 -5.26 -7.20
N GLU A 29 -12.10 -5.27 -6.25
CA GLU A 29 -11.84 -4.72 -4.93
C GLU A 29 -10.76 -5.56 -4.20
N GLU A 30 -10.10 -4.96 -3.21
CA GLU A 30 -8.93 -5.59 -2.58
C GLU A 30 -9.29 -6.90 -1.86
N ILE A 31 -10.49 -7.01 -1.29
CA ILE A 31 -10.92 -8.28 -0.68
C ILE A 31 -11.05 -9.38 -1.72
N ASP A 32 -11.63 -9.08 -2.89
CA ASP A 32 -11.85 -10.04 -3.96
C ASP A 32 -10.50 -10.46 -4.57
N PHE A 33 -9.59 -9.50 -4.76
CA PHE A 33 -8.19 -9.74 -5.11
C PHE A 33 -7.50 -10.68 -4.11
N SER A 34 -7.67 -10.43 -2.80
CA SER A 34 -7.02 -11.20 -1.75
C SER A 34 -7.44 -12.68 -1.68
N THR A 35 -8.57 -13.04 -2.28
CA THR A 35 -9.02 -14.45 -2.34
C THR A 35 -8.25 -15.29 -3.38
N GLY A 36 -7.53 -14.64 -4.28
CA GLY A 36 -6.83 -15.30 -5.36
C GLY A 36 -6.39 -14.32 -6.43
N HIS A 37 -5.08 -14.18 -6.64
CA HIS A 37 -4.48 -13.28 -7.63
C HIS A 37 -3.19 -13.84 -8.24
N ILE A 38 -2.73 -13.25 -9.34
CA ILE A 38 -1.43 -13.56 -9.94
C ILE A 38 -0.34 -12.91 -9.08
N PHE A 39 0.80 -13.58 -8.87
CA PHE A 39 1.85 -13.08 -7.97
C PHE A 39 2.31 -11.66 -8.28
N PHE A 40 2.48 -11.36 -9.57
CA PHE A 40 2.99 -10.08 -10.06
C PHE A 40 1.89 -9.10 -10.51
N SER A 41 0.62 -9.35 -10.16
CA SER A 41 -0.45 -8.39 -10.44
C SER A 41 -0.65 -7.40 -9.30
N SER A 42 -0.89 -6.14 -9.64
CA SER A 42 -1.24 -5.09 -8.67
C SER A 42 -2.75 -4.89 -8.59
N CYS A 43 -3.28 -4.71 -7.39
CA CYS A 43 -4.69 -4.36 -7.19
C CYS A 43 -4.91 -2.86 -7.43
N ILE A 44 -5.70 -2.50 -8.45
CA ILE A 44 -6.13 -1.12 -8.73
C ILE A 44 -7.66 -1.13 -8.90
N PRO A 45 -8.43 -1.05 -7.80
CA PRO A 45 -9.88 -1.21 -7.86
C PRO A 45 -10.54 -0.25 -8.84
N LEU A 46 -11.42 -0.77 -9.68
CA LEU A 46 -12.17 0.01 -10.67
C LEU A 46 -12.99 1.13 -10.02
N SER A 47 -13.46 0.89 -8.79
CA SER A 47 -14.16 1.87 -7.96
C SER A 47 -13.36 3.15 -7.71
N ARG A 48 -12.03 3.10 -7.77
CA ARG A 48 -11.13 4.22 -7.42
C ARG A 48 -10.13 4.56 -8.53
N ILE A 49 -10.27 3.97 -9.71
CA ILE A 49 -9.24 3.98 -10.75
C ILE A 49 -8.77 5.40 -11.14
N GLU A 50 -9.67 6.39 -11.19
CA GLU A 50 -9.34 7.76 -11.56
C GLU A 50 -8.43 8.47 -10.55
N LEU A 51 -8.49 8.05 -9.27
CA LEU A 51 -7.67 8.59 -8.20
C LEU A 51 -6.28 7.97 -8.16
N LEU A 52 -6.16 6.72 -8.63
CA LEU A 52 -4.97 5.90 -8.45
C LEU A 52 -4.10 5.87 -9.72
N ILE A 53 -4.71 5.69 -10.89
CA ILE A 53 -4.01 5.20 -12.08
C ILE A 53 -2.89 6.13 -12.55
N ALA A 54 -3.02 7.45 -12.38
CA ALA A 54 -2.00 8.41 -12.83
C ALA A 54 -0.67 8.29 -12.08
N ASP A 55 -0.69 7.94 -10.79
CA ASP A 55 0.52 7.73 -10.01
C ASP A 55 1.08 6.31 -10.22
N ARG A 56 0.19 5.34 -10.50
CA ARG A 56 0.53 3.92 -10.61
C ARG A 56 1.03 3.54 -12.01
N ILE A 57 0.43 4.09 -13.07
CA ILE A 57 0.80 3.83 -14.47
C ILE A 57 0.85 5.19 -15.20
N PRO A 58 1.85 6.04 -14.93
CA PRO A 58 1.84 7.44 -15.38
C PRO A 58 1.90 7.63 -16.91
N ARG A 59 2.25 6.57 -17.65
CA ARG A 59 2.42 6.60 -19.09
C ARG A 59 1.25 5.88 -19.79
N PHE A 60 0.54 6.63 -20.65
CA PHE A 60 -0.71 6.18 -21.29
C PHE A 60 -0.53 5.15 -22.41
N ASP A 61 0.67 4.99 -22.94
CA ASP A 61 1.01 3.94 -23.91
C ASP A 61 1.73 2.74 -23.26
N THR A 62 1.80 2.69 -21.92
CA THR A 62 2.23 1.48 -21.22
C THR A 62 1.27 0.34 -21.52
N ARG A 63 1.84 -0.83 -21.81
CA ARG A 63 1.07 -2.07 -21.99
C ARG A 63 0.40 -2.48 -20.68
N VAL A 64 -0.92 -2.41 -20.64
CA VAL A 64 -1.73 -2.80 -19.49
C VAL A 64 -2.48 -4.10 -19.79
N VAL A 65 -2.37 -5.08 -18.89
CA VAL A 65 -3.15 -6.32 -18.94
C VAL A 65 -4.08 -6.34 -17.73
N ILE A 66 -5.39 -6.30 -17.99
CA ILE A 66 -6.42 -6.47 -16.97
C ILE A 66 -6.58 -7.96 -16.70
N VAL A 67 -6.34 -8.37 -15.45
CA VAL A 67 -6.53 -9.74 -14.97
C VAL A 67 -8.01 -10.01 -14.76
N ASP A 68 -8.64 -9.25 -13.87
CA ASP A 68 -10.05 -9.34 -13.51
C ASP A 68 -10.61 -7.94 -13.24
N ALA A 69 -11.94 -7.82 -13.20
CA ALA A 69 -12.63 -6.58 -12.86
C ALA A 69 -13.98 -6.89 -12.17
N PRO A 70 -14.55 -5.95 -11.40
CA PRO A 70 -15.84 -6.14 -10.75
C PRO A 70 -16.92 -6.39 -11.79
N ARG A 71 -17.86 -7.26 -11.45
CA ARG A 71 -18.98 -7.64 -12.31
C ARG A 71 -20.23 -7.87 -11.47
N ALA A 72 -21.35 -7.27 -11.88
CA ALA A 72 -22.64 -7.60 -11.30
C ALA A 72 -23.13 -8.91 -11.90
N ALA A 73 -23.38 -9.93 -11.08
CA ALA A 73 -23.95 -11.18 -11.57
C ALA A 73 -25.28 -10.92 -12.30
N PRO A 74 -25.55 -11.57 -13.45
CA PRO A 74 -24.86 -12.73 -14.01
C PRO A 74 -23.72 -12.42 -15.00
N ALA A 75 -23.14 -11.20 -14.99
CA ALA A 75 -22.10 -10.83 -15.94
C ALA A 75 -20.88 -11.76 -15.88
N THR A 76 -20.36 -12.07 -17.05
CA THR A 76 -19.18 -12.90 -17.29
C THR A 76 -17.89 -12.14 -16.99
N HIS A 77 -16.79 -12.88 -16.81
CA HIS A 77 -15.43 -12.33 -16.74
C HIS A 77 -15.15 -11.30 -17.84
N ALA A 78 -15.43 -11.70 -19.09
CA ALA A 78 -15.13 -10.88 -20.26
C ALA A 78 -15.95 -9.57 -20.30
N GLU A 79 -17.14 -9.53 -19.70
CA GLU A 79 -17.94 -8.30 -19.61
C GLU A 79 -17.38 -7.31 -18.58
N GLY A 80 -17.01 -7.79 -17.39
CA GLY A 80 -16.34 -6.97 -16.37
C GLY A 80 -15.02 -6.40 -16.89
N ALA A 81 -14.17 -7.26 -17.45
CA ALA A 81 -12.87 -6.85 -17.98
C ALA A 81 -13.01 -5.86 -19.15
N ARG A 82 -14.01 -6.04 -20.04
CA ARG A 82 -14.32 -5.05 -21.09
C ARG A 82 -14.79 -3.72 -20.52
N HIS A 83 -15.54 -3.71 -19.42
CA HIS A 83 -15.90 -2.46 -18.75
C HIS A 83 -14.67 -1.73 -18.21
N GLY A 84 -13.76 -2.44 -17.54
CA GLY A 84 -12.48 -1.89 -17.10
C GLY A 84 -11.63 -1.35 -18.25
N ALA A 85 -11.52 -2.10 -19.36
CA ALA A 85 -10.76 -1.68 -20.54
C ALA A 85 -11.34 -0.42 -21.19
N ARG A 86 -12.68 -0.33 -21.29
CA ARG A 86 -13.34 0.91 -21.75
C ARG A 86 -13.01 2.07 -20.83
N ARG A 87 -13.04 1.87 -19.51
CA ARG A 87 -12.73 2.94 -18.56
C ARG A 87 -11.28 3.42 -18.72
N LEU A 88 -10.31 2.51 -18.86
CA LEU A 88 -8.92 2.89 -19.13
C LEU A 88 -8.78 3.66 -20.45
N ALA A 89 -9.46 3.23 -21.52
CA ALA A 89 -9.46 3.94 -22.79
C ALA A 89 -10.04 5.36 -22.68
N GLU A 90 -11.13 5.55 -21.93
CA GLU A 90 -11.72 6.87 -21.63
C GLU A 90 -10.76 7.78 -20.83
N LEU A 91 -9.90 7.19 -20.00
CA LEU A 91 -8.85 7.91 -19.27
C LEU A 91 -7.58 8.15 -20.12
N GLY A 92 -7.54 7.65 -21.36
CA GLY A 92 -6.49 7.92 -22.34
C GLY A 92 -5.50 6.78 -22.55
N TYR A 93 -5.65 5.63 -21.89
CA TYR A 93 -4.76 4.48 -22.10
C TYR A 93 -5.00 3.82 -23.45
N THR A 94 -3.91 3.53 -24.16
CA THR A 94 -3.97 3.13 -25.58
C THR A 94 -3.57 1.68 -25.85
N ASP A 95 -2.78 1.05 -24.98
CA ASP A 95 -2.33 -0.34 -25.11
C ASP A 95 -2.92 -1.22 -24.01
N VAL A 96 -4.22 -1.51 -24.08
CA VAL A 96 -4.98 -2.24 -23.06
C VAL A 96 -5.42 -3.61 -23.57
N HIS A 97 -5.06 -4.64 -22.81
CA HIS A 97 -5.39 -6.05 -23.06
C HIS A 97 -6.16 -6.65 -21.88
N VAL A 98 -6.78 -7.80 -22.12
CA VAL A 98 -7.50 -8.58 -21.10
C VAL A 98 -6.96 -9.99 -21.04
N LEU A 99 -6.73 -10.52 -19.85
CA LEU A 99 -6.41 -11.93 -19.65
C LEU A 99 -7.67 -12.80 -19.84
N GLY A 100 -7.61 -13.75 -20.75
CA GLY A 100 -8.68 -14.72 -20.98
C GLY A 100 -8.93 -15.58 -19.73
N GLY A 101 -10.17 -15.57 -19.24
CA GLY A 101 -10.59 -16.31 -18.05
C GLY A 101 -10.11 -15.76 -16.70
N GLY A 102 -9.33 -14.66 -16.70
CA GLY A 102 -8.85 -14.00 -15.48
C GLY A 102 -8.01 -14.92 -14.61
N VAL A 103 -8.09 -14.76 -13.29
CA VAL A 103 -7.39 -15.63 -12.32
C VAL A 103 -7.81 -17.09 -12.44
N GLU A 104 -9.08 -17.37 -12.76
CA GLU A 104 -9.55 -18.75 -12.97
C GLU A 104 -8.93 -19.38 -14.22
N GLY A 105 -8.80 -18.61 -15.30
CA GLY A 105 -8.10 -19.03 -16.52
C GLY A 105 -6.62 -19.29 -16.26
N TRP A 106 -5.97 -18.42 -15.48
CA TRP A 106 -4.58 -18.60 -15.02
C TRP A 106 -4.41 -19.89 -14.22
N ARG A 107 -5.32 -20.16 -13.26
CA ARG A 107 -5.33 -21.40 -12.48
C ARG A 107 -5.58 -22.63 -13.35
N ALA A 108 -6.52 -22.56 -14.29
CA ALA A 108 -6.85 -23.66 -15.20
C ALA A 108 -5.67 -24.02 -16.14
N ALA A 109 -4.80 -23.06 -16.44
CA ALA A 109 -3.54 -23.28 -17.16
C ALA A 109 -2.43 -23.92 -16.28
N GLY A 110 -2.73 -24.24 -15.01
CA GLY A 110 -1.78 -24.85 -14.08
C GLY A 110 -0.75 -23.87 -13.51
N LEU A 111 -1.01 -22.56 -13.61
CA LEU A 111 -0.10 -21.53 -13.12
C LEU A 111 -0.41 -21.13 -11.66
N PRO A 112 0.59 -20.70 -10.87
CA PRO A 112 0.40 -20.39 -9.45
C PRO A 112 -0.55 -19.21 -9.20
N VAL A 113 -1.40 -19.34 -8.18
CA VAL A 113 -2.30 -18.27 -7.68
C VAL A 113 -2.04 -18.08 -6.20
N TYR A 114 -1.97 -16.81 -5.78
CA TYR A 114 -1.67 -16.40 -4.42
C TYR A 114 -2.89 -15.77 -3.75
N THR A 115 -2.93 -15.81 -2.43
CA THR A 115 -3.96 -15.16 -1.60
C THR A 115 -3.34 -14.10 -0.73
N GLY A 116 -4.16 -13.30 -0.05
CA GLY A 116 -3.76 -12.18 0.78
C GLY A 116 -3.43 -10.93 -0.04
N VAL A 117 -2.77 -9.97 0.61
CA VAL A 117 -2.31 -8.71 -0.01
C VAL A 117 -0.81 -8.56 0.17
N HIS A 118 -0.17 -7.91 -0.80
CA HIS A 118 1.29 -7.71 -0.86
C HIS A 118 2.08 -9.02 -0.77
N ALA A 119 1.55 -10.08 -1.37
CA ALA A 119 2.14 -11.41 -1.33
C ALA A 119 3.61 -11.43 -1.78
N PRO A 120 4.06 -10.67 -2.81
CA PRO A 120 5.48 -10.62 -3.16
C PRO A 120 6.38 -10.16 -2.02
N SER A 121 6.06 -9.04 -1.39
CA SER A 121 6.84 -8.46 -0.30
C SER A 121 6.87 -9.35 0.94
N LYS A 122 5.73 -9.98 1.27
CA LYS A 122 5.64 -10.88 2.43
C LYS A 122 6.37 -12.20 2.19
N ALA A 123 6.16 -12.80 1.02
CA ALA A 123 6.87 -14.02 0.64
C ALA A 123 8.38 -13.81 0.57
N PHE A 124 8.83 -12.62 0.12
CA PHE A 124 10.24 -12.27 0.13
C PHE A 124 10.83 -12.25 1.54
N ALA A 125 10.15 -11.64 2.51
CA ALA A 125 10.61 -11.65 3.90
C ALA A 125 10.71 -13.07 4.46
N GLU A 126 9.74 -13.93 4.18
CA GLU A 126 9.78 -15.33 4.64
C GLU A 126 10.94 -16.11 3.97
N VAL A 127 11.20 -15.88 2.68
CA VAL A 127 12.37 -16.44 1.98
C VAL A 127 13.69 -15.90 2.57
N ILE A 128 13.75 -14.64 2.99
CA ILE A 128 14.91 -14.08 3.70
C ILE A 128 15.16 -14.82 5.01
N GLU A 129 14.13 -15.02 5.85
CA GLU A 129 14.27 -15.74 7.11
C GLU A 129 14.75 -17.18 6.88
N GLU A 130 14.15 -17.90 5.92
CA GLU A 130 14.50 -19.30 5.63
C GLU A 130 15.92 -19.44 5.05
N SER A 131 16.26 -18.62 4.05
CA SER A 131 17.52 -18.75 3.29
C SER A 131 18.73 -18.16 4.01
N LEU A 132 18.54 -17.09 4.78
CA LEU A 132 19.63 -16.42 5.50
C LEU A 132 19.66 -16.77 6.99
N HIS A 133 18.70 -17.59 7.45
CA HIS A 133 18.54 -17.96 8.85
C HIS A 133 18.50 -16.74 9.77
N THR A 134 17.73 -15.71 9.38
CA THR A 134 17.58 -14.48 10.18
C THR A 134 17.17 -14.86 11.61
N PRO A 135 17.99 -14.55 12.64
CA PRO A 135 17.70 -14.95 14.00
C PRO A 135 16.36 -14.40 14.50
N ALA A 136 15.71 -15.17 15.37
CA ALA A 136 14.41 -14.81 15.94
C ALA A 136 14.31 -15.20 17.41
N ILE A 137 13.51 -14.46 18.16
CA ILE A 137 13.15 -14.70 19.56
C ILE A 137 11.64 -14.88 19.68
N ASP A 138 11.20 -15.81 20.52
CA ASP A 138 9.79 -16.03 20.81
C ASP A 138 9.28 -15.03 21.87
N VAL A 139 7.97 -14.80 21.90
CA VAL A 139 7.33 -13.82 22.77
C VAL A 139 7.62 -14.09 24.26
N GLU A 140 7.48 -15.34 24.67
CA GLU A 140 7.68 -15.78 26.06
C GLU A 140 9.11 -15.52 26.53
N GLU A 141 10.08 -15.76 25.65
CA GLU A 141 11.50 -15.54 25.93
C GLU A 141 11.82 -14.04 26.02
N LEU A 142 11.27 -13.20 25.13
CA LEU A 142 11.41 -11.75 25.23
C LEU A 142 10.84 -11.23 26.56
N VAL A 143 9.62 -11.66 26.93
CA VAL A 143 8.97 -11.28 28.19
C VAL A 143 9.83 -11.69 29.38
N ARG A 144 10.38 -12.91 29.37
CA ARG A 144 11.26 -13.41 30.44
C ARG A 144 12.49 -12.52 30.60
N ARG A 145 13.14 -12.12 29.50
CA ARG A 145 14.33 -11.26 29.53
C ARG A 145 14.03 -9.84 30.01
N GLN A 146 12.92 -9.27 29.54
CA GLN A 146 12.44 -7.96 30.01
C GLN A 146 12.14 -8.00 31.52
N ALA A 147 11.47 -9.05 32.00
CA ALA A 147 11.15 -9.23 33.42
C ALA A 147 12.38 -9.43 34.31
N SER A 148 13.46 -10.04 33.79
CA SER A 148 14.73 -10.15 34.53
C SER A 148 15.56 -8.87 34.55
N GLY A 149 15.16 -7.83 33.82
CA GLY A 149 15.94 -6.60 33.67
C GLY A 149 17.23 -6.80 32.86
N GLU A 150 17.27 -7.80 31.98
CA GLU A 150 18.39 -8.00 31.04
C GLU A 150 18.47 -6.77 30.12
N PRO A 151 19.65 -6.13 29.97
CA PRO A 151 19.81 -5.02 29.03
C PRO A 151 19.53 -5.49 27.59
N LEU A 152 18.46 -4.99 26.98
CA LEU A 152 18.13 -5.19 25.57
C LEU A 152 17.32 -4.01 25.04
N VAL A 153 17.30 -3.84 23.73
CA VAL A 153 16.51 -2.81 23.04
C VAL A 153 15.49 -3.48 22.14
N VAL A 154 14.22 -3.09 22.26
CA VAL A 154 13.17 -3.48 21.32
C VAL A 154 12.87 -2.30 20.40
N VAL A 155 12.84 -2.53 19.09
CA VAL A 155 12.49 -1.52 18.07
C VAL A 155 11.29 -1.97 17.25
N ASP A 156 10.36 -1.05 16.98
CA ASP A 156 9.19 -1.28 16.13
C ASP A 156 9.46 -0.69 14.75
N SER A 157 9.51 -1.57 13.74
CA SER A 157 9.89 -1.25 12.36
C SER A 157 8.74 -0.73 11.49
N ARG A 158 7.55 -0.58 12.06
CA ARG A 158 6.36 -0.09 11.36
C ARG A 158 6.35 1.43 11.21
N THR A 159 5.31 1.96 10.57
CA THR A 159 5.09 3.41 10.50
C THR A 159 4.90 3.99 11.91
N THR A 160 5.20 5.29 12.08
CA THR A 160 5.03 5.98 13.35
C THR A 160 3.57 5.93 13.84
N ASP A 161 2.61 5.98 12.93
CA ASP A 161 1.19 5.87 13.28
C ASP A 161 0.81 4.46 13.74
N GLU A 162 1.32 3.40 13.10
CA GLU A 162 1.13 2.03 13.57
C GLU A 162 1.72 1.81 14.96
N TYR A 163 2.93 2.32 15.21
CA TYR A 163 3.61 2.25 16.49
C TYR A 163 2.82 2.97 17.60
N ARG A 164 2.35 4.20 17.35
CA ARG A 164 1.52 4.96 18.30
C ARG A 164 0.19 4.27 18.59
N ARG A 165 -0.42 3.61 17.60
CA ARG A 165 -1.67 2.85 17.80
C ARG A 165 -1.49 1.69 18.76
N ASN A 166 -0.35 0.99 18.70
CA ASN A 166 0.06 -0.02 19.69
C ASN A 166 1.48 -0.48 19.39
N THR A 167 2.22 -0.94 20.40
CA THR A 167 3.56 -1.53 20.23
C THR A 167 3.87 -2.53 21.34
N VAL A 168 4.99 -3.25 21.24
CA VAL A 168 5.51 -4.08 22.32
C VAL A 168 5.91 -3.16 23.49
N PRO A 169 5.51 -3.45 24.74
CA PRO A 169 5.86 -2.62 25.89
C PRO A 169 7.35 -2.29 25.98
N GLY A 170 7.66 -0.99 26.11
CA GLY A 170 9.03 -0.49 26.20
C GLY A 170 9.78 -0.40 24.87
N ALA A 171 9.17 -0.75 23.73
CA ALA A 171 9.80 -0.59 22.42
C ALA A 171 10.00 0.88 22.04
N TYR A 172 10.98 1.12 21.16
CA TYR A 172 11.22 2.37 20.47
C TYR A 172 10.67 2.31 19.04
N GLY A 173 10.04 3.38 18.56
CA GLY A 173 9.55 3.46 17.18
C GLY A 173 10.65 3.89 16.21
N ILE A 174 11.09 3.00 15.32
CA ILE A 174 12.05 3.31 14.24
C ILE A 174 11.54 2.66 12.95
N PRO A 175 10.89 3.41 12.04
CA PRO A 175 10.44 2.83 10.78
C PRO A 175 11.58 2.14 10.03
N GLY A 176 11.28 1.05 9.32
CA GLY A 176 12.31 0.13 8.82
C GLY A 176 13.45 0.78 8.01
N ALA A 177 13.16 1.81 7.21
CA ALA A 177 14.19 2.52 6.43
C ALA A 177 15.10 3.43 7.28
N ASP A 178 14.66 3.80 8.49
CA ASP A 178 15.40 4.62 9.45
C ASP A 178 16.29 3.78 10.39
N LEU A 179 16.19 2.44 10.35
CA LEU A 179 16.93 1.54 11.26
C LEU A 179 18.44 1.76 11.22
N LEU A 180 19.06 1.73 10.04
CA LEU A 180 20.51 1.95 9.92
C LEU A 180 20.92 3.37 10.33
N ARG A 181 20.03 4.34 10.18
CA ARG A 181 20.28 5.74 10.50
C ARG A 181 20.28 6.02 12.00
N CYS A 182 19.44 5.32 12.78
CA CYS A 182 19.17 5.68 14.18
C CYS A 182 19.60 4.62 15.21
N ILE A 183 19.79 3.36 14.83
CA ILE A 183 19.92 2.26 15.82
C ILE A 183 21.09 2.43 16.79
N ARG A 184 22.23 2.99 16.33
CA ARG A 184 23.45 3.14 17.15
C ARG A 184 23.25 4.06 18.35
N ASP A 185 22.32 5.01 18.29
CA ASP A 185 21.99 5.86 19.42
C ASP A 185 21.27 5.11 20.55
N LEU A 186 20.59 4.00 20.22
CA LEU A 186 19.91 3.15 21.21
C LEU A 186 20.83 2.07 21.78
N VAL A 187 21.85 1.65 21.04
CA VAL A 187 22.79 0.60 21.45
C VAL A 187 24.26 1.06 21.35
N PRO A 188 24.68 2.00 22.21
CA PRO A 188 26.08 2.43 22.25
C PRO A 188 27.04 1.31 22.71
N ASP A 189 26.52 0.32 23.45
CA ASP A 189 27.25 -0.91 23.79
C ASP A 189 26.96 -2.00 22.75
N ASP A 190 28.01 -2.45 22.07
CA ASP A 190 28.00 -3.47 21.01
C ASP A 190 27.51 -4.85 21.48
N THR A 191 27.34 -5.07 22.78
CA THR A 191 26.83 -6.33 23.34
C THR A 191 25.33 -6.29 23.63
N THR A 192 24.70 -5.11 23.62
CA THR A 192 23.27 -4.95 23.90
C THR A 192 22.44 -5.62 22.79
N PRO A 193 21.62 -6.64 23.07
CA PRO A 193 20.77 -7.27 22.07
C PRO A 193 19.71 -6.32 21.52
N VAL A 194 19.45 -6.41 20.22
CA VAL A 194 18.41 -5.67 19.51
C VAL A 194 17.32 -6.65 19.04
N VAL A 195 16.08 -6.38 19.44
CA VAL A 195 14.90 -7.14 19.02
C VAL A 195 14.05 -6.27 18.10
N VAL A 196 13.88 -6.68 16.84
CA VAL A 196 13.06 -5.95 15.87
C VAL A 196 11.66 -6.54 15.82
N ASN A 197 10.64 -5.71 16.07
CA ASN A 197 9.23 -6.10 16.04
C ASN A 197 8.47 -5.45 14.87
N CYS A 198 7.34 -6.05 14.52
CA CYS A 198 6.31 -5.44 13.70
C CYS A 198 4.92 -6.00 14.08
N GLY A 199 3.92 -5.77 13.21
CA GLY A 199 2.55 -6.25 13.42
C GLY A 199 2.44 -7.78 13.31
N GLY A 200 3.07 -8.36 12.29
CA GLY A 200 3.15 -9.80 12.04
C GLY A 200 4.60 -10.26 11.96
N ARG A 201 5.05 -10.73 10.79
CA ARG A 201 6.42 -11.26 10.61
C ARG A 201 7.29 -10.44 9.66
N THR A 202 6.70 -9.98 8.55
CA THR A 202 7.40 -9.40 7.40
C THR A 202 8.41 -8.30 7.77
N ARG A 203 7.95 -7.18 8.36
CA ARG A 203 8.81 -6.01 8.64
C ARG A 203 9.83 -6.27 9.75
N SER A 204 9.54 -7.16 10.71
CA SER A 204 10.52 -7.57 11.73
C SER A 204 11.67 -8.37 11.15
N ILE A 205 11.40 -9.28 10.19
CA ILE A 205 12.44 -10.04 9.50
C ILE A 205 13.30 -9.08 8.66
N ILE A 206 12.67 -8.26 7.81
CA ILE A 206 13.38 -7.31 6.95
C ILE A 206 14.19 -6.32 7.77
N GLY A 207 13.65 -5.81 8.88
CA GLY A 207 14.36 -4.89 9.75
C GLY A 207 15.54 -5.55 10.50
N ALA A 208 15.36 -6.76 11.02
CA ALA A 208 16.46 -7.50 11.64
C ALA A 208 17.57 -7.80 10.62
N GLN A 209 17.20 -8.28 9.43
CA GLN A 209 18.16 -8.54 8.36
C GLN A 209 18.82 -7.27 7.83
N ALA A 210 18.14 -6.11 7.87
CA ALA A 210 18.76 -4.83 7.51
C ALA A 210 19.91 -4.48 8.45
N LEU A 211 19.73 -4.65 9.76
CA LEU A 211 20.78 -4.40 10.75
C LEU A 211 21.95 -5.39 10.61
N LEU A 212 21.65 -6.66 10.36
CA LEU A 212 22.65 -7.70 10.09
C LEU A 212 23.45 -7.40 8.81
N ASN A 213 22.76 -7.06 7.71
CA ASN A 213 23.37 -6.66 6.45
C ASN A 213 24.20 -5.38 6.56
N GLY A 214 23.78 -4.46 7.41
CA GLY A 214 24.53 -3.26 7.81
C GLY A 214 25.70 -3.54 8.77
N ARG A 215 25.96 -4.81 9.11
CA ARG A 215 27.03 -5.24 10.01
C ARG A 215 27.00 -4.54 11.37
N LEU A 216 25.80 -4.35 11.93
CA LEU A 216 25.67 -3.92 13.32
C LEU A 216 26.36 -4.96 14.22
N PRO A 217 27.28 -4.55 15.13
CA PRO A 217 28.03 -5.52 15.94
C PRO A 217 27.16 -6.21 17.01
N ASN A 218 26.01 -5.60 17.33
CA ASN A 218 25.06 -6.09 18.31
C ASN A 218 24.43 -7.44 17.91
N PRO A 219 24.08 -8.30 18.87
CA PRO A 219 23.18 -9.43 18.61
C PRO A 219 21.83 -8.90 18.13
N VAL A 220 21.40 -9.30 16.93
CA VAL A 220 20.11 -8.88 16.36
C VAL A 220 19.19 -10.08 16.17
N VAL A 221 17.95 -9.94 16.61
CA VAL A 221 16.88 -10.93 16.40
C VAL A 221 15.58 -10.25 15.98
N SER A 222 14.74 -10.95 15.21
CA SER A 222 13.36 -10.55 14.96
C SER A 222 12.42 -11.13 16.04
N LEU A 223 11.32 -10.44 16.37
CA LEU A 223 10.28 -10.99 17.24
C LEU A 223 9.34 -11.90 16.44
N ARG A 224 9.35 -13.21 16.74
CA ARG A 224 8.54 -14.19 15.99
C ARG A 224 7.05 -13.87 16.10
N GLY A 225 6.42 -13.63 14.94
CA GLY A 225 4.99 -13.34 14.84
C GLY A 225 4.55 -11.98 15.36
N GLY A 226 5.50 -11.15 15.83
CA GLY A 226 5.27 -9.76 16.20
C GLY A 226 4.12 -9.55 17.20
N LEU A 227 3.38 -8.47 17.02
CA LEU A 227 2.24 -8.13 17.88
C LEU A 227 1.06 -9.11 17.78
N LEU A 228 0.89 -9.81 16.65
CA LEU A 228 -0.12 -10.87 16.56
C LEU A 228 0.22 -12.00 17.54
N ALA A 229 1.47 -12.47 17.56
CA ALA A 229 1.92 -13.48 18.53
C ALA A 229 1.86 -12.96 19.98
N TRP A 230 2.21 -11.68 20.20
CA TRP A 230 2.09 -11.03 21.51
C TRP A 230 0.66 -11.13 22.07
N ARG A 231 -0.34 -10.80 21.24
CA ARG A 231 -1.76 -10.93 21.62
C ARG A 231 -2.21 -12.37 21.79
N LEU A 232 -1.72 -13.29 20.95
CA LEU A 232 -2.01 -14.72 21.09
C LEU A 232 -1.48 -15.31 22.41
N ALA A 233 -0.38 -14.75 22.94
CA ALA A 233 0.14 -15.08 24.26
C ALA A 233 -0.68 -14.47 25.42
N GLY A 234 -1.79 -13.77 25.13
CA GLY A 234 -2.63 -13.11 26.13
C GLY A 234 -2.01 -11.84 26.72
N LEU A 235 -1.02 -11.26 26.05
CA LEU A 235 -0.32 -10.07 26.52
C LEU A 235 -0.92 -8.82 25.85
N GLU A 236 -1.02 -7.75 26.65
CA GLU A 236 -1.49 -6.45 26.15
C GLU A 236 -0.33 -5.65 25.55
N PRO A 237 -0.50 -5.14 24.32
CA PRO A 237 0.42 -4.15 23.77
C PRO A 237 0.31 -2.81 24.49
N GLU A 238 1.40 -2.05 24.50
CA GLU A 238 1.38 -0.66 24.92
C GLU A 238 0.69 0.21 23.86
N VAL A 239 -0.12 1.18 24.27
CA VAL A 239 -0.86 2.10 23.38
C VAL A 239 -0.42 3.54 23.64
N GLY A 240 -0.24 4.33 22.58
CA GLY A 240 0.12 5.74 22.69
C GLY A 240 1.59 6.01 22.98
N ALA A 241 2.47 5.02 22.77
CA ALA A 241 3.90 5.17 22.95
C ALA A 241 4.48 6.25 22.01
N ASP A 242 5.44 7.04 22.50
CA ASP A 242 6.05 8.16 21.76
C ASP A 242 7.59 8.12 21.73
N ARG A 243 8.20 7.04 22.23
CA ARG A 243 9.66 6.81 22.22
C ARG A 243 10.19 6.59 20.81
N VAL A 244 10.28 7.66 20.05
CA VAL A 244 10.89 7.69 18.72
C VAL A 244 12.25 8.37 18.89
N PRO A 245 13.36 7.78 18.42
CA PRO A 245 14.65 8.46 18.49
C PRO A 245 14.56 9.85 17.87
N VAL A 246 15.11 10.82 18.58
CA VAL A 246 15.36 12.16 18.04
C VAL A 246 16.38 12.06 16.89
N SER A 247 16.54 13.14 16.12
CA SER A 247 17.52 13.22 15.03
C SER A 247 18.84 12.53 15.42
N PRO A 248 19.36 11.64 14.56
CA PRO A 248 20.49 10.80 14.92
C PRO A 248 21.71 11.64 15.28
N THR A 249 22.54 11.14 16.19
CA THR A 249 23.85 11.76 16.43
C THR A 249 24.71 11.67 15.16
N ASP A 250 25.70 12.55 15.03
CA ASP A 250 26.61 12.51 13.88
C ASP A 250 27.36 11.16 13.77
N GLU A 251 27.58 10.48 14.89
CA GLU A 251 28.21 9.17 14.92
C GLU A 251 27.31 8.08 14.38
N ALA A 252 26.06 8.00 14.86
CA ALA A 252 25.06 7.07 14.34
C ALA A 252 24.82 7.31 12.85
N LEU A 253 24.73 8.57 12.44
CA LEU A 253 24.53 8.95 11.04
C LEU A 253 25.71 8.50 10.16
N ARG A 254 26.96 8.74 10.57
CA ARG A 254 28.14 8.29 9.81
C ARG A 254 28.17 6.78 9.64
N TRP A 255 27.84 6.03 10.69
CA TRP A 255 27.73 4.57 10.60
C TRP A 255 26.62 4.16 9.64
N GLY A 256 25.42 4.75 9.78
CA GLY A 256 24.28 4.44 8.92
C GLY A 256 24.56 4.69 7.44
N GLN A 257 25.21 5.81 7.12
CA GLN A 257 25.64 6.16 5.76
C GLN A 257 26.61 5.13 5.18
N ALA A 258 27.64 4.76 5.96
CA ALA A 258 28.64 3.79 5.53
C ALA A 258 28.04 2.39 5.33
N SER A 259 27.22 1.94 6.28
CA SER A 259 26.55 0.64 6.24
C SER A 259 25.57 0.55 5.06
N ALA A 260 24.76 1.59 4.84
CA ALA A 260 23.83 1.63 3.73
C ALA A 260 24.54 1.72 2.38
N ALA A 261 25.66 2.45 2.27
CA ALA A 261 26.49 2.48 1.06
C ALA A 261 27.08 1.11 0.71
N ALA A 262 27.71 0.44 1.68
CA ALA A 262 28.26 -0.90 1.48
C ALA A 262 27.17 -1.92 1.08
N LEU A 263 25.98 -1.82 1.68
CA LEU A 263 24.83 -2.66 1.33
C LEU A 263 24.31 -2.38 -0.09
N ALA A 264 24.15 -1.10 -0.46
CA ALA A 264 23.72 -0.71 -1.79
C ALA A 264 24.70 -1.19 -2.88
N GLU A 265 26.00 -1.05 -2.64
CA GLU A 265 27.05 -1.55 -3.54
C GLU A 265 26.93 -3.07 -3.74
N ARG A 266 26.87 -3.84 -2.64
CA ARG A 266 26.73 -5.30 -2.67
C ARG A 266 25.46 -5.76 -3.38
N ALA A 267 24.35 -5.04 -3.18
CA ALA A 267 23.08 -5.33 -3.84
C ALA A 267 23.05 -4.86 -5.31
N GLY A 268 24.03 -4.08 -5.79
CA GLY A 268 24.05 -3.55 -7.15
C GLY A 268 23.05 -2.41 -7.39
N VAL A 269 22.74 -1.65 -6.34
CA VAL A 269 21.93 -0.43 -6.46
C VAL A 269 22.73 0.60 -7.26
N ARG A 270 22.09 1.18 -8.28
CA ARG A 270 22.75 2.18 -9.14
C ARG A 270 22.54 3.57 -8.56
N GLU A 271 23.44 4.49 -8.85
CA GLU A 271 23.29 5.90 -8.47
C GLU A 271 23.21 6.78 -9.72
N ILE A 272 22.41 7.83 -9.64
CA ILE A 272 22.32 8.89 -10.65
C ILE A 272 22.42 10.25 -9.96
N ASP A 273 22.90 11.24 -10.70
CA ASP A 273 22.90 12.64 -10.28
C ASP A 273 21.65 13.38 -10.80
N ALA A 274 21.61 14.69 -10.56
CA ALA A 274 20.53 15.55 -11.04
C ALA A 274 20.40 15.57 -12.59
N ALA A 275 21.51 15.43 -13.32
CA ALA A 275 21.50 15.38 -14.78
C ALA A 275 20.93 14.05 -15.29
N GLY A 276 21.29 12.93 -14.65
CA GLY A 276 20.71 11.62 -14.91
C GLY A 276 19.20 11.59 -14.65
N LEU A 277 18.75 12.17 -13.53
CA LEU A 277 17.32 12.32 -13.25
C LEU A 277 16.61 13.17 -14.31
N ALA A 278 17.22 14.28 -14.75
CA ALA A 278 16.67 15.11 -15.81
C ALA A 278 16.55 14.34 -17.13
N ALA A 279 17.56 13.52 -17.48
CA ALA A 279 17.52 12.67 -18.66
C ALA A 279 16.40 11.61 -18.57
N PHE A 280 16.23 10.95 -17.42
CA PHE A 280 15.15 9.99 -17.21
C PHE A 280 13.76 10.63 -17.30
N ARG A 281 13.60 11.85 -16.77
CA ARG A 281 12.33 12.60 -16.87
C ARG A 281 12.01 13.05 -18.30
N ALA A 282 13.02 13.29 -19.12
CA ALA A 282 12.83 13.68 -20.51
C ALA A 282 12.51 12.49 -21.43
N ASP A 283 12.82 11.26 -21.00
CA ASP A 283 12.57 10.02 -21.75
C ASP A 283 11.10 9.58 -21.62
N ALA A 284 10.25 10.13 -22.50
CA ALA A 284 8.82 9.80 -22.55
C ALA A 284 8.53 8.34 -22.96
N ALA A 285 9.52 7.58 -23.45
CA ALA A 285 9.35 6.18 -23.86
C ALA A 285 9.43 5.20 -22.68
N ARG A 286 9.70 5.69 -21.46
CA ARG A 286 9.89 4.89 -20.26
C ARG A 286 9.14 5.47 -19.07
N THR A 287 8.63 4.60 -18.22
CA THR A 287 8.11 4.96 -16.90
C THR A 287 9.28 5.18 -15.95
N THR A 288 9.33 6.36 -15.32
CA THR A 288 10.27 6.67 -14.23
C THR A 288 9.50 7.07 -12.99
N TYR A 289 9.46 6.19 -12.00
CA TYR A 289 8.97 6.51 -10.67
C TYR A 289 10.05 7.30 -9.91
N LEU A 290 9.71 8.48 -9.40
CA LEU A 290 10.53 9.18 -8.42
C LEU A 290 9.86 9.04 -7.06
N LEU A 291 10.45 8.25 -6.17
CA LEU A 291 9.85 7.84 -4.89
C LEU A 291 10.64 8.45 -3.74
N ASP A 292 9.99 9.29 -2.95
CA ASP A 292 10.56 9.84 -1.72
C ASP A 292 10.36 8.85 -0.58
N VAL A 293 11.46 8.31 -0.08
CA VAL A 293 11.44 7.20 0.88
C VAL A 293 11.44 7.64 2.35
N ARG A 294 11.36 8.95 2.59
CA ARG A 294 11.34 9.51 3.94
C ARG A 294 9.97 9.35 4.59
N ARG A 295 9.89 9.74 5.86
CA ARG A 295 8.63 9.81 6.61
C ARG A 295 7.68 10.84 5.98
N PRO A 296 6.34 10.62 6.06
CA PRO A 296 5.35 11.53 5.49
C PRO A 296 5.54 12.99 5.91
N GLU A 297 5.87 13.26 7.18
CA GLU A 297 6.07 14.61 7.68
C GLU A 297 7.25 15.30 6.97
N ALA A 298 8.36 14.59 6.77
CA ALA A 298 9.53 15.12 6.07
C ALA A 298 9.27 15.37 4.57
N TYR A 299 8.41 14.54 3.95
CA TYR A 299 7.92 14.79 2.59
C TYR A 299 7.11 16.09 2.53
N GLU A 300 6.15 16.27 3.45
CA GLU A 300 5.29 17.45 3.47
C GLU A 300 6.06 18.74 3.79
N ASP A 301 7.09 18.67 4.63
CA ASP A 301 7.97 19.81 4.92
C ASP A 301 8.77 20.29 3.69
N GLY A 302 9.04 19.40 2.74
CA GLY A 302 9.76 19.73 1.51
C GLY A 302 10.15 18.50 0.71
N HIS A 303 9.70 18.40 -0.54
CA HIS A 303 9.97 17.29 -1.45
C HIS A 303 10.25 17.76 -2.88
N LEU A 304 10.82 16.88 -3.72
CA LEU A 304 11.10 17.19 -5.12
C LEU A 304 9.79 17.36 -5.92
N PRO A 305 9.70 18.36 -6.82
CA PRO A 305 8.57 18.45 -7.73
C PRO A 305 8.38 17.16 -8.53
N GLY A 306 7.22 16.52 -8.36
CA GLY A 306 6.88 15.28 -9.07
C GLY A 306 7.42 13.99 -8.44
N SER A 307 8.04 14.04 -7.24
CA SER A 307 8.22 12.83 -6.43
C SER A 307 6.89 12.38 -5.83
N LEU A 308 6.73 11.07 -5.63
CA LEU A 308 5.62 10.48 -4.89
C LEU A 308 6.08 10.07 -3.48
N PRO A 309 5.25 10.26 -2.43
CA PRO A 309 5.59 9.79 -1.09
C PRO A 309 5.48 8.27 -1.05
N ALA A 310 6.56 7.60 -0.67
CA ALA A 310 6.65 6.15 -0.58
C ALA A 310 7.66 5.75 0.51
N GLN A 311 7.32 6.01 1.77
CA GLN A 311 8.19 5.73 2.92
C GLN A 311 8.85 4.36 2.78
N GLY A 312 10.19 4.30 2.88
CA GLY A 312 10.96 3.17 2.37
C GLY A 312 10.52 1.79 2.91
N GLY A 313 10.24 1.71 4.22
CA GLY A 313 9.72 0.47 4.82
C GLY A 313 8.34 0.05 4.28
N GLN A 314 7.47 1.00 3.92
CA GLN A 314 6.18 0.73 3.27
C GLN A 314 6.37 0.39 1.79
N LEU A 315 7.28 1.07 1.10
CA LEU A 315 7.63 0.74 -0.29
C LEU A 315 8.13 -0.71 -0.42
N VAL A 316 8.92 -1.21 0.54
CA VAL A 316 9.36 -2.62 0.58
C VAL A 316 8.20 -3.56 0.98
N GLN A 317 7.34 -3.16 1.91
CA GLN A 317 6.20 -3.96 2.40
C GLN A 317 5.08 -4.11 1.37
N GLU A 318 4.89 -3.14 0.47
CA GLU A 318 3.75 -3.04 -0.46
C GLU A 318 4.24 -2.63 -1.85
N THR A 319 5.33 -3.25 -2.33
CA THR A 319 6.01 -2.84 -3.57
C THR A 319 5.07 -2.86 -4.78
N ASP A 320 4.15 -3.82 -4.82
CA ASP A 320 3.10 -3.97 -5.83
C ASP A 320 2.08 -2.83 -5.84
N SER A 321 1.97 -2.06 -4.74
CA SER A 321 1.19 -0.83 -4.72
C SER A 321 1.94 0.31 -5.38
N TYR A 322 3.26 0.42 -5.24
CA TYR A 322 4.03 1.59 -5.72
C TYR A 322 4.63 1.42 -7.11
N ALA A 323 5.28 0.30 -7.38
CA ALA A 323 6.00 0.02 -8.61
C ALA A 323 5.21 -0.98 -9.49
N VAL A 324 4.01 -0.56 -9.92
CA VAL A 324 3.06 -1.40 -10.67
C VAL A 324 3.58 -1.83 -12.04
N VAL A 325 4.33 -0.95 -12.71
CA VAL A 325 4.85 -1.21 -14.06
C VAL A 325 6.14 -2.02 -13.96
N HIS A 326 6.07 -3.29 -14.32
CA HIS A 326 7.24 -4.17 -14.46
C HIS A 326 8.18 -3.60 -15.52
N GLY A 327 9.48 -3.58 -15.20
CA GLY A 327 10.50 -3.01 -16.08
C GLY A 327 10.59 -1.48 -16.07
N ALA A 328 9.81 -0.77 -15.24
CA ALA A 328 9.98 0.67 -15.05
C ALA A 328 11.28 1.03 -14.32
N ARG A 329 11.74 2.27 -14.49
CA ARG A 329 12.82 2.85 -13.68
C ARG A 329 12.25 3.33 -12.34
N VAL A 330 12.93 3.00 -11.25
CA VAL A 330 12.62 3.47 -9.89
C VAL A 330 13.79 4.28 -9.39
N VAL A 331 13.57 5.58 -9.15
CA VAL A 331 14.55 6.50 -8.55
C VAL A 331 14.09 6.80 -7.13
N LEU A 332 14.94 6.49 -6.16
CA LEU A 332 14.71 6.74 -4.75
C LEU A 332 15.39 8.04 -4.32
N VAL A 333 14.70 8.84 -3.51
CA VAL A 333 15.22 10.09 -2.95
C VAL A 333 14.97 10.14 -1.45
N ASP A 334 15.97 10.64 -0.72
CA ASP A 334 15.87 11.05 0.68
C ASP A 334 16.52 12.43 0.89
N ASP A 335 16.82 12.79 2.14
CA ASP A 335 17.30 14.13 2.53
C ASP A 335 18.76 14.41 2.16
N GLY A 336 19.43 13.46 1.50
CA GLY A 336 20.79 13.58 1.01
C GLY A 336 21.83 12.85 1.85
N ASP A 337 21.45 12.27 3.00
CA ASP A 337 22.33 11.31 3.68
C ASP A 337 22.38 9.94 2.95
N LEU A 338 21.40 9.68 2.08
CA LEU A 338 21.26 8.50 1.22
C LEU A 338 21.05 7.17 1.95
N SER A 339 21.02 7.14 3.28
CA SER A 339 20.92 5.91 4.07
C SER A 339 19.58 5.21 3.84
N GLN A 340 18.49 5.98 3.83
CA GLN A 340 17.13 5.46 3.63
C GLN A 340 16.95 4.98 2.19
N ALA A 341 17.40 5.79 1.22
CA ALA A 341 17.29 5.49 -0.21
C ALA A 341 18.12 4.26 -0.59
N ARG A 342 19.36 4.15 -0.08
CA ARG A 342 20.25 3.01 -0.34
C ARG A 342 19.74 1.72 0.31
N LEU A 343 19.31 1.76 1.57
CA LEU A 343 18.72 0.60 2.24
C LEU A 343 17.48 0.11 1.49
N THR A 344 16.56 1.02 1.18
CA THR A 344 15.33 0.70 0.44
C THR A 344 15.66 0.14 -0.94
N GLY A 345 16.60 0.76 -1.66
CA GLY A 345 17.04 0.30 -2.98
C GLY A 345 17.63 -1.11 -2.95
N SER A 346 18.40 -1.43 -1.91
CA SER A 346 18.98 -2.77 -1.74
C SER A 346 17.90 -3.84 -1.63
N TRP A 347 16.78 -3.55 -0.96
CA TRP A 347 15.66 -4.48 -0.86
C TRP A 347 14.89 -4.61 -2.16
N LEU A 348 14.64 -3.50 -2.86
CA LEU A 348 13.95 -3.53 -4.15
C LEU A 348 14.72 -4.35 -5.20
N VAL A 349 16.06 -4.26 -5.22
CA VAL A 349 16.87 -5.10 -6.11
C VAL A 349 16.76 -6.58 -5.74
N GLN A 350 16.85 -6.93 -4.46
CA GLN A 350 16.70 -8.32 -3.99
C GLN A 350 15.28 -8.88 -4.21
N LEU A 351 14.24 -8.03 -4.15
CA LEU A 351 12.86 -8.35 -4.52
C LEU A 351 12.72 -8.66 -6.03
N GLY A 352 13.70 -8.25 -6.84
CA GLY A 352 13.79 -8.58 -8.26
C GLY A 352 13.62 -7.39 -9.20
N LEU A 353 13.44 -6.16 -8.69
CA LEU A 353 13.36 -4.97 -9.53
C LEU A 353 14.69 -4.74 -10.23
N LYS A 354 14.66 -4.67 -11.55
CA LYS A 354 15.87 -4.57 -12.38
C LYS A 354 16.41 -3.15 -12.47
N GLU A 355 15.51 -2.17 -12.41
CA GLU A 355 15.88 -0.78 -12.64
C GLU A 355 15.74 0.14 -11.42
N VAL A 356 16.55 -0.10 -10.39
CA VAL A 356 16.57 0.71 -9.16
C VAL A 356 17.77 1.66 -9.15
N TYR A 357 17.51 2.93 -8.79
CA TYR A 357 18.48 3.99 -8.72
C TYR A 357 18.30 4.82 -7.43
N VAL A 358 19.39 5.36 -6.89
CA VAL A 358 19.39 6.38 -5.83
C VAL A 358 19.85 7.71 -6.42
N LEU A 359 19.16 8.80 -6.07
CA LEU A 359 19.58 10.16 -6.42
C LEU A 359 20.68 10.63 -5.46
N SER A 360 21.93 10.68 -5.92
CA SER A 360 23.12 10.91 -5.07
C SER A 360 23.17 12.29 -4.38
N GLY A 361 22.43 13.29 -4.90
CA GLY A 361 22.30 14.59 -4.25
C GLY A 361 21.15 14.70 -3.24
N GLY A 362 20.32 13.66 -3.11
CA GLY A 362 19.07 13.72 -2.35
C GLY A 362 18.20 14.90 -2.79
N LEU A 363 17.72 15.68 -1.81
CA LEU A 363 17.00 16.95 -2.06
C LEU A 363 17.91 18.15 -2.37
N GLY A 364 19.23 18.02 -2.16
CA GLY A 364 20.18 19.12 -2.22
C GLY A 364 20.22 19.81 -3.59
N GLY A 365 20.20 21.15 -3.59
CA GLY A 365 20.31 21.96 -4.82
C GLY A 365 19.04 22.01 -5.68
N HIS A 366 17.93 21.42 -5.24
CA HIS A 366 16.65 21.45 -5.95
C HIS A 366 15.65 22.44 -5.33
N ALA A 367 14.78 23.02 -6.16
CA ALA A 367 13.61 23.75 -5.67
C ALA A 367 12.58 22.75 -5.14
N LEU A 368 12.15 22.91 -3.88
CA LEU A 368 11.23 21.99 -3.21
C LEU A 368 9.77 22.47 -3.28
N LYS A 369 8.85 21.51 -3.23
CA LYS A 369 7.42 21.74 -2.95
C LYS A 369 7.12 21.33 -1.51
N THR A 370 6.11 21.95 -0.92
CA THR A 370 5.63 21.65 0.44
C THR A 370 4.17 21.20 0.42
N GLY A 371 3.73 20.57 1.50
CA GLY A 371 2.40 20.01 1.69
C GLY A 371 2.24 18.57 1.18
N PRO A 372 1.05 17.98 1.40
CA PRO A 372 0.78 16.60 1.01
C PRO A 372 0.76 16.43 -0.51
N HIS A 373 1.06 15.21 -0.94
CA HIS A 373 0.86 14.81 -2.33
C HIS A 373 -0.62 14.94 -2.71
N ARG A 374 -0.88 15.46 -3.91
CA ARG A 374 -2.23 15.56 -4.47
C ARG A 374 -2.25 14.79 -5.79
N PRO A 375 -2.83 13.58 -5.83
CA PRO A 375 -2.83 12.76 -7.03
C PRO A 375 -3.57 13.46 -8.17
N ALA A 376 -3.10 13.24 -9.39
CA ALA A 376 -3.79 13.71 -10.58
C ALA A 376 -5.05 12.87 -10.81
N VAL A 377 -6.22 13.47 -10.56
CA VAL A 377 -7.49 12.77 -10.75
C VAL A 377 -7.95 12.86 -12.20
N LEU A 378 -7.76 11.77 -12.94
CA LEU A 378 -8.09 11.72 -14.37
C LEU A 378 -9.60 11.83 -14.60
N GLY A 379 -10.00 12.54 -15.65
CA GLY A 379 -11.42 12.75 -15.99
C GLY A 379 -12.17 13.71 -15.05
N LEU A 380 -11.59 14.21 -13.96
CA LEU A 380 -12.29 15.11 -13.03
C LEU A 380 -12.73 16.42 -13.68
N ARG A 381 -11.92 16.96 -14.61
CA ARG A 381 -12.25 18.21 -15.34
C ARG A 381 -13.42 18.06 -16.31
N SER A 382 -13.64 16.85 -16.84
CA SER A 382 -14.77 16.55 -17.73
C SER A 382 -16.06 16.23 -16.98
N VAL A 383 -16.00 16.07 -15.65
CA VAL A 383 -17.20 15.89 -14.82
C VAL A 383 -18.02 17.19 -14.83
N SER A 384 -19.03 17.23 -15.70
CA SER A 384 -20.09 18.23 -15.68
C SER A 384 -21.20 17.74 -14.77
N THR A 385 -21.40 18.40 -13.63
CA THR A 385 -22.58 18.19 -12.80
C THR A 385 -23.53 19.36 -13.00
N ARG A 386 -24.79 19.07 -13.36
CA ARG A 386 -25.85 20.08 -13.37
C ARG A 386 -26.17 20.55 -11.95
N GLU A 387 -25.98 19.67 -10.96
CA GLU A 387 -26.20 19.93 -9.55
C GLU A 387 -24.95 20.49 -8.86
N ARG A 388 -25.16 21.30 -7.82
CA ARG A 388 -24.10 21.86 -6.97
C ARG A 388 -23.87 20.95 -5.76
N PRO A 389 -22.65 20.90 -5.20
CA PRO A 389 -22.42 20.15 -3.98
C PRO A 389 -23.20 20.75 -2.81
N GLU A 390 -23.66 19.89 -1.90
CA GLU A 390 -24.28 20.31 -0.63
C GLU A 390 -23.20 20.62 0.39
N SER A 391 -23.34 21.72 1.14
CA SER A 391 -22.43 21.99 2.27
C SER A 391 -22.77 21.09 3.47
N PRO A 392 -21.82 20.71 4.33
CA PRO A 392 -22.11 19.89 5.50
C PRO A 392 -23.25 20.43 6.38
N ARG A 393 -23.22 21.73 6.70
CA ARG A 393 -24.27 22.37 7.52
C ARG A 393 -25.62 22.38 6.82
N THR A 394 -25.65 22.62 5.52
CA THR A 394 -26.90 22.59 4.74
C THR A 394 -27.50 21.18 4.73
N LEU A 395 -26.68 20.16 4.50
CA LEU A 395 -27.11 18.77 4.51
C LEU A 395 -27.67 18.37 5.89
N PHE A 396 -26.97 18.75 6.96
CA PHE A 396 -27.39 18.46 8.33
C PHE A 396 -28.73 19.11 8.72
N GLU A 397 -29.00 20.34 8.27
CA GLU A 397 -30.31 20.96 8.50
C GLU A 397 -31.41 20.31 7.65
N LYS A 398 -31.13 20.01 6.37
CA LYS A 398 -32.09 19.32 5.50
C LYS A 398 -32.45 17.93 6.00
N SER A 399 -31.50 17.16 6.53
CA SER A 399 -31.75 15.81 7.02
C SER A 399 -32.71 15.74 8.22
N LYS A 400 -33.03 16.88 8.84
CA LYS A 400 -34.05 16.97 9.92
C LYS A 400 -35.47 17.11 9.39
N THR A 401 -35.65 17.58 8.16
CA THR A 401 -36.97 17.91 7.58
C THR A 401 -37.28 17.18 6.28
N GLU A 402 -36.25 16.65 5.61
CA GLU A 402 -36.35 15.95 4.33
C GLU A 402 -35.87 14.49 4.45
N THR A 403 -36.42 13.60 3.63
CA THR A 403 -35.90 12.23 3.48
C THR A 403 -34.60 12.28 2.68
N VAL A 404 -33.45 12.10 3.35
CA VAL A 404 -32.12 12.10 2.72
C VAL A 404 -31.43 10.75 2.92
N ALA A 405 -30.94 10.17 1.84
CA ALA A 405 -30.07 8.99 1.86
C ALA A 405 -28.63 9.42 1.60
N VAL A 406 -27.81 9.42 2.65
CA VAL A 406 -26.36 9.62 2.51
C VAL A 406 -25.72 8.27 2.16
N ILE A 407 -24.97 8.21 1.06
CA ILE A 407 -24.21 7.02 0.66
C ILE A 407 -22.73 7.37 0.70
N ASP A 408 -22.00 6.72 1.59
CA ASP A 408 -20.56 6.76 1.66
C ASP A 408 -19.97 5.73 0.71
N ILE A 409 -19.12 6.20 -0.21
CA ILE A 409 -18.35 5.36 -1.14
C ILE A 409 -16.85 5.47 -0.90
N GLY A 410 -16.45 6.04 0.24
CA GLY A 410 -15.08 6.03 0.74
C GLY A 410 -14.65 4.65 1.23
N LEU A 411 -13.40 4.55 1.67
CA LEU A 411 -12.88 3.27 2.16
C LEU A 411 -13.59 2.82 3.44
N SER A 412 -13.96 1.54 3.53
CA SER A 412 -14.69 1.02 4.69
C SER A 412 -13.91 1.09 5.99
N ALA A 413 -12.57 1.01 5.93
CA ALA A 413 -11.72 1.26 7.08
C ALA A 413 -11.91 2.68 7.64
N ARG A 414 -12.01 3.71 6.78
CA ARG A 414 -12.25 5.11 7.18
C ARG A 414 -13.67 5.32 7.67
N HIS A 415 -14.65 4.71 7.01
CA HIS A 415 -16.04 4.76 7.45
C HIS A 415 -16.18 4.21 8.89
N ARG A 416 -15.53 3.08 9.21
CA ARG A 416 -15.55 2.49 10.56
C ARG A 416 -14.93 3.41 11.61
N GLU A 417 -13.88 4.15 11.25
CA GLU A 417 -13.25 5.14 12.14
C GLU A 417 -14.23 6.27 12.46
N ALA A 418 -14.83 6.88 11.43
CA ALA A 418 -15.89 7.87 11.57
C ALA A 418 -16.64 8.10 10.25
N HIS A 419 -17.96 8.28 10.32
CA HIS A 419 -18.81 8.57 9.17
C HIS A 419 -19.99 9.49 9.51
N VAL A 420 -20.63 10.04 8.47
CA VAL A 420 -21.85 10.83 8.59
C VAL A 420 -22.96 9.95 9.21
N PRO A 421 -23.69 10.42 10.24
CA PRO A 421 -24.70 9.61 10.92
C PRO A 421 -25.75 9.02 9.98
N GLY A 422 -26.01 7.72 10.11
CA GLY A 422 -26.98 6.97 9.31
C GLY A 422 -26.58 6.75 7.84
N ALA A 423 -25.35 7.11 7.45
CA ALA A 423 -24.87 6.91 6.10
C ALA A 423 -24.78 5.41 5.74
N TRP A 424 -25.13 5.10 4.51
CA TRP A 424 -24.96 3.76 3.94
C TRP A 424 -23.59 3.64 3.29
N LEU A 425 -22.83 2.60 3.63
CA LEU A 425 -21.61 2.27 2.92
C LEU A 425 -21.91 1.43 1.67
N ALA A 426 -21.39 1.82 0.52
CA ALA A 426 -21.60 1.12 -0.76
C ALA A 426 -20.34 1.10 -1.63
N ARG A 427 -20.24 0.11 -2.53
CA ARG A 427 -19.22 0.12 -3.58
C ARG A 427 -19.65 1.02 -4.73
N ARG A 428 -18.77 1.88 -5.21
CA ARG A 428 -19.07 2.78 -6.35
C ARG A 428 -19.56 2.01 -7.59
N VAL A 429 -18.95 0.87 -7.88
CA VAL A 429 -19.27 0.04 -9.06
C VAL A 429 -20.65 -0.60 -9.01
N GLU A 430 -21.33 -0.59 -7.86
CA GLU A 430 -22.66 -1.20 -7.69
C GLU A 430 -23.78 -0.16 -7.56
N LEU A 431 -23.45 1.13 -7.46
CA LEU A 431 -24.42 2.19 -7.11
C LEU A 431 -25.69 2.13 -7.96
N GLU A 432 -25.58 1.99 -9.27
CA GLU A 432 -26.73 1.96 -10.19
C GLU A 432 -27.70 0.80 -9.88
N THR A 433 -27.20 -0.30 -9.32
CA THR A 433 -27.98 -1.50 -9.01
C THR A 433 -28.58 -1.48 -7.61
N VAL A 434 -27.92 -0.84 -6.63
CA VAL A 434 -28.30 -0.91 -5.21
C VAL A 434 -29.13 0.28 -4.73
N ILE A 435 -29.21 1.36 -5.50
CA ILE A 435 -30.01 2.55 -5.10
C ILE A 435 -31.52 2.27 -5.05
N GLY A 436 -32.00 1.17 -5.64
CA GLY A 436 -33.39 0.74 -5.55
C GLY A 436 -33.83 0.36 -4.14
N ASP A 437 -32.87 -0.03 -3.28
CA ASP A 437 -33.13 -0.45 -1.89
C ASP A 437 -33.27 0.74 -0.93
N LEU A 438 -32.99 1.95 -1.41
CA LEU A 438 -33.17 3.19 -0.65
C LEU A 438 -34.65 3.63 -0.67
N PRO A 439 -35.12 4.42 0.33
CA PRO A 439 -36.47 4.97 0.32
C PRO A 439 -36.75 5.72 -0.99
N ALA A 440 -37.92 5.46 -1.59
CA ALA A 440 -38.24 5.89 -2.96
C ALA A 440 -38.24 7.43 -3.15
N ASP A 441 -38.63 8.16 -2.10
CA ASP A 441 -38.68 9.62 -2.05
C ASP A 441 -37.36 10.26 -1.61
N ALA A 442 -36.35 9.46 -1.22
CA ALA A 442 -35.12 10.02 -0.68
C ALA A 442 -34.27 10.71 -1.75
N ARG A 443 -33.83 11.93 -1.44
CA ARG A 443 -32.69 12.59 -2.10
C ARG A 443 -31.43 11.78 -1.82
N ILE A 444 -30.60 11.56 -2.84
CA ILE A 444 -29.33 10.86 -2.69
C ILE A 444 -28.20 11.88 -2.54
N VAL A 445 -27.38 11.71 -1.50
CA VAL A 445 -26.17 12.50 -1.29
C VAL A 445 -24.98 11.57 -1.14
N LEU A 446 -24.05 11.63 -2.10
CA LEU A 446 -22.83 10.84 -2.03
C LEU A 446 -21.78 11.53 -1.16
N THR A 447 -21.07 10.76 -0.34
CA THR A 447 -19.85 11.20 0.34
C THR A 447 -18.71 10.23 0.10
N SER A 448 -17.50 10.71 0.36
CA SER A 448 -16.23 9.97 0.37
C SER A 448 -15.31 10.76 1.31
N GLU A 449 -14.05 10.35 1.46
CA GLU A 449 -13.10 10.93 2.41
C GLU A 449 -13.00 12.46 2.25
N ASP A 450 -12.73 12.93 1.04
CA ASP A 450 -12.56 14.37 0.68
C ASP A 450 -13.64 14.89 -0.30
N GLY A 451 -14.59 14.02 -0.68
CA GLY A 451 -15.68 14.35 -1.60
C GLY A 451 -15.31 14.30 -3.09
N VAL A 452 -14.04 14.01 -3.44
CA VAL A 452 -13.61 13.94 -4.85
C VAL A 452 -14.20 12.70 -5.54
N LEU A 453 -14.11 11.53 -4.90
CA LEU A 453 -14.70 10.30 -5.44
C LEU A 453 -16.22 10.43 -5.55
N ALA A 454 -16.86 10.97 -4.52
CA ALA A 454 -18.29 11.25 -4.48
C ALA A 454 -18.74 12.15 -5.64
N ARG A 455 -17.96 13.19 -5.99
CA ARG A 455 -18.26 14.04 -7.13
C ARG A 455 -18.25 13.28 -8.46
N ILE A 456 -17.24 12.42 -8.67
CA ILE A 456 -17.15 11.62 -9.90
C ILE A 456 -18.35 10.67 -9.97
N ALA A 457 -18.62 9.94 -8.88
CA ALA A 457 -19.73 9.00 -8.80
C ALA A 457 -21.09 9.68 -9.00
N ALA A 458 -21.31 10.86 -8.41
CA ALA A 458 -22.56 11.60 -8.55
C ALA A 458 -22.86 11.91 -10.02
N SER A 459 -21.84 12.33 -10.79
CA SER A 459 -22.02 12.62 -12.21
C SER A 459 -22.45 11.42 -13.05
N THR A 460 -21.98 10.22 -12.68
CA THR A 460 -22.39 8.97 -13.36
C THR A 460 -23.81 8.58 -12.91
N LEU A 461 -24.07 8.62 -11.61
CA LEU A 461 -25.35 8.20 -11.04
C LEU A 461 -26.51 9.10 -11.47
N THR A 462 -26.31 10.42 -11.61
CA THR A 462 -27.34 11.35 -12.14
C THR A 462 -27.81 10.94 -13.55
N ALA A 463 -26.97 10.29 -14.36
CA ALA A 463 -27.38 9.81 -15.68
C ALA A 463 -28.20 8.51 -15.60
N ALA A 464 -28.09 7.76 -14.51
CA ALA A 464 -28.71 6.44 -14.32
C ALA A 464 -30.03 6.48 -13.52
N THR A 465 -30.38 7.60 -12.88
CA THR A 465 -31.60 7.73 -12.07
C THR A 465 -32.30 9.07 -12.26
N ALA A 466 -33.63 9.07 -12.09
CA ALA A 466 -34.44 10.30 -12.06
C ALA A 466 -34.46 10.97 -10.67
N ARG A 467 -33.93 10.31 -9.63
CA ARG A 467 -33.85 10.86 -8.28
C ARG A 467 -32.82 12.00 -8.21
N PRO A 468 -33.03 13.04 -7.38
CA PRO A 468 -32.01 14.06 -7.15
C PRO A 468 -30.73 13.44 -6.57
N VAL A 469 -29.58 13.67 -7.21
CA VAL A 469 -28.28 13.15 -6.80
C VAL A 469 -27.30 14.30 -6.65
N THR A 470 -26.88 14.54 -5.42
CA THR A 470 -25.81 15.51 -5.07
C THR A 470 -24.64 14.79 -4.39
N TRP A 471 -23.60 15.55 -4.03
CA TRP A 471 -22.51 15.06 -3.20
C TRP A 471 -22.16 16.07 -2.11
N LEU A 472 -21.53 15.59 -1.05
CA LEU A 472 -21.09 16.39 0.08
C LEU A 472 -19.80 17.16 -0.27
N LYS A 473 -19.86 18.50 -0.18
CA LYS A 473 -18.71 19.37 -0.43
C LYS A 473 -17.60 19.10 0.58
N GLY A 474 -16.44 18.62 0.10
CA GLY A 474 -15.30 18.29 0.95
C GLY A 474 -15.45 16.96 1.70
N GLY A 475 -16.49 16.17 1.38
CA GLY A 475 -16.67 14.82 1.91
C GLY A 475 -16.90 14.76 3.42
N THR A 476 -16.62 13.59 3.98
CA THR A 476 -16.74 13.30 5.41
C THR A 476 -15.71 14.09 6.22
N ALA A 477 -14.54 14.40 5.65
CA ALA A 477 -13.55 15.28 6.28
C ALA A 477 -14.13 16.68 6.57
N ALA A 478 -14.76 17.33 5.58
CA ALA A 478 -15.38 18.64 5.79
C ALA A 478 -16.58 18.60 6.75
N TRP A 479 -17.28 17.46 6.85
CA TRP A 479 -18.32 17.25 7.87
C TRP A 479 -17.74 17.25 9.28
N ALA A 480 -16.63 16.52 9.48
CA ALA A 480 -15.90 16.50 10.75
C ALA A 480 -15.35 17.89 11.11
N GLU A 481 -14.70 18.58 10.16
CA GLU A 481 -14.18 19.95 10.35
C GLU A 481 -15.28 20.95 10.72
N ALA A 482 -16.52 20.73 10.24
CA ALA A 482 -17.66 21.57 10.59
C ALA A 482 -18.17 21.37 12.03
N GLY A 483 -17.61 20.41 12.77
CA GLY A 483 -18.01 20.06 14.14
C GLY A 483 -19.37 19.36 14.22
N LEU A 484 -19.80 18.70 13.14
CA LEU A 484 -21.07 17.98 13.07
C LEU A 484 -20.94 16.57 13.68
N PRO A 485 -22.04 15.97 14.16
CA PRO A 485 -22.01 14.65 14.78
C PRO A 485 -21.49 13.58 13.82
N LEU A 486 -20.70 12.62 14.31
CA LEU A 486 -20.19 11.47 13.56
C LEU A 486 -20.63 10.17 14.25
N GLU A 487 -20.84 9.12 13.47
CA GLU A 487 -20.98 7.74 13.94
C GLU A 487 -19.68 6.97 13.73
N THR A 488 -19.44 5.93 14.53
CA THR A 488 -18.26 5.05 14.46
C THR A 488 -18.69 3.58 14.50
N GLY A 489 -17.84 2.67 14.04
CA GLY A 489 -18.08 1.23 14.14
C GLY A 489 -18.71 0.59 12.90
N ALA A 490 -19.56 -0.42 13.10
CA ALA A 490 -20.04 -1.30 12.04
C ALA A 490 -20.89 -0.55 11.00
N PRO A 491 -20.57 -0.66 9.69
CA PRO A 491 -21.28 0.07 8.66
C PRO A 491 -22.70 -0.47 8.46
N ARG A 492 -23.64 0.44 8.19
CA ARG A 492 -24.88 0.10 7.51
C ARG A 492 -24.57 -0.05 6.01
N THR A 493 -24.74 -1.23 5.43
CA THR A 493 -24.26 -1.50 4.05
C THR A 493 -25.39 -1.51 3.01
N LEU A 494 -25.07 -1.08 1.79
CA LEU A 494 -25.86 -1.33 0.57
C LEU A 494 -25.05 -2.24 -0.35
N GLY A 495 -25.72 -3.25 -0.94
CA GLY A 495 -25.06 -4.25 -1.75
C GLY A 495 -23.89 -4.91 -1.02
N GLN A 496 -22.72 -4.92 -1.65
CA GLN A 496 -21.48 -5.43 -1.07
C GLN A 496 -20.65 -4.33 -0.40
N GLY A 497 -21.28 -3.26 0.11
CA GLY A 497 -20.57 -2.23 0.89
C GLY A 497 -19.73 -2.85 2.03
N GLY A 498 -18.52 -2.36 2.23
CA GLY A 498 -17.58 -2.89 3.23
C GLY A 498 -16.64 -4.00 2.75
N THR A 499 -16.63 -4.29 1.44
CA THR A 499 -15.77 -5.29 0.78
C THR A 499 -14.70 -4.66 -0.13
N ASP A 500 -14.43 -3.38 0.05
CA ASP A 500 -13.49 -2.57 -0.75
C ASP A 500 -12.02 -2.79 -0.35
N VAL A 501 -11.76 -3.05 0.94
CA VAL A 501 -10.41 -3.22 1.51
C VAL A 501 -10.26 -4.55 2.24
N TRP A 502 -9.05 -5.10 2.19
CA TRP A 502 -8.63 -6.21 3.03
C TRP A 502 -8.34 -5.68 4.44
N LEU A 503 -9.12 -6.13 5.42
CA LEU A 503 -8.92 -5.74 6.82
C LEU A 503 -7.89 -6.65 7.47
N SER A 504 -6.93 -6.06 8.19
CA SER A 504 -5.94 -6.81 8.95
C SER A 504 -6.62 -7.69 10.02
N PRO A 505 -5.94 -8.74 10.54
CA PRO A 505 -6.53 -9.63 11.54
C PRO A 505 -7.15 -8.89 12.73
N THR A 506 -6.53 -7.79 13.17
CA THR A 506 -7.01 -6.96 14.29
C THR A 506 -8.15 -6.01 13.96
N GLN A 507 -8.47 -5.82 12.68
CA GLN A 507 -9.55 -4.96 12.18
C GLN A 507 -10.81 -5.76 11.81
N ARG A 508 -10.68 -7.07 11.58
CA ARG A 508 -11.81 -7.96 11.28
C ARG A 508 -12.67 -8.16 12.53
N SER A 509 -13.98 -8.32 12.38
CA SER A 509 -14.87 -8.70 13.50
C SER A 509 -14.76 -10.19 13.81
N GLY A 510 -15.17 -10.61 15.02
CA GLY A 510 -15.19 -12.01 15.43
C GLY A 510 -13.94 -12.43 16.19
N ASP A 511 -13.56 -13.71 16.07
CA ASP A 511 -12.44 -14.31 16.80
C ASP A 511 -11.09 -13.78 16.30
N GLN A 512 -10.55 -12.80 17.01
CA GLN A 512 -9.26 -12.19 16.71
C GLN A 512 -8.10 -13.19 16.75
N ALA A 513 -8.14 -14.17 17.65
CA ALA A 513 -7.10 -15.17 17.79
C ALA A 513 -7.12 -16.19 16.64
N ALA A 514 -8.32 -16.51 16.12
CA ALA A 514 -8.44 -17.29 14.88
C ALA A 514 -7.88 -16.51 13.68
N HIS A 515 -8.26 -15.24 13.50
CA HIS A 515 -7.77 -14.41 12.39
C HIS A 515 -6.25 -14.21 12.42
N ALA A 516 -5.68 -14.04 13.62
CA ALA A 516 -4.23 -13.92 13.80
C ALA A 516 -3.49 -15.21 13.41
N ARG A 517 -4.00 -16.38 13.84
CA ARG A 517 -3.44 -17.68 13.46
C ARG A 517 -3.55 -17.95 11.97
N GLU A 518 -4.73 -17.72 11.38
CA GLU A 518 -4.95 -17.83 9.93
C GLU A 518 -3.93 -17.01 9.14
N TYR A 519 -3.69 -15.76 9.55
CA TYR A 519 -2.72 -14.87 8.89
C TYR A 519 -1.28 -15.35 9.03
N LEU A 520 -0.86 -15.76 10.22
CA LEU A 520 0.50 -16.25 10.46
C LEU A 520 0.76 -17.57 9.73
N ASP A 521 -0.20 -18.50 9.74
CA ASP A 521 -0.12 -19.76 9.01
C ASP A 521 -0.03 -19.53 7.49
N TRP A 522 -0.75 -18.52 6.98
CA TRP A 522 -0.65 -18.11 5.58
C TRP A 522 0.74 -17.56 5.25
N GLU A 523 1.31 -16.62 6.04
CA GLU A 523 2.66 -16.10 5.81
C GLU A 523 3.70 -17.24 5.80
N LEU A 524 3.65 -18.15 6.76
CA LEU A 524 4.55 -19.30 6.87
C LEU A 524 4.45 -20.29 5.69
N GLY A 525 3.31 -20.31 4.98
CA GLY A 525 3.10 -21.15 3.79
C GLY A 525 3.70 -20.58 2.50
N LEU A 526 4.03 -19.28 2.47
CA LEU A 526 4.46 -18.58 1.25
C LEU A 526 5.79 -19.10 0.66
N PRO A 527 6.85 -19.42 1.45
CA PRO A 527 8.11 -19.89 0.90
C PRO A 527 7.97 -21.16 0.06
N ALA A 528 7.23 -22.15 0.57
CA ALA A 528 6.99 -23.40 -0.16
C ALA A 528 6.18 -23.18 -1.45
N GLN A 529 5.32 -22.17 -1.49
CA GLN A 529 4.60 -21.79 -2.69
C GLN A 529 5.52 -21.10 -3.71
N VAL A 530 6.30 -20.12 -3.27
CA VAL A 530 7.30 -19.41 -4.10
C VAL A 530 8.36 -20.35 -4.66
N ALA A 531 8.85 -21.32 -3.87
CA ALA A 531 9.82 -22.30 -4.33
C ALA A 531 9.31 -23.16 -5.51
N ARG A 532 7.99 -23.30 -5.66
CA ARG A 532 7.34 -24.00 -6.78
C ARG A 532 6.99 -23.08 -7.94
N ASP A 533 7.09 -21.77 -7.77
CA ASP A 533 6.82 -20.79 -8.82
C ASP A 533 8.14 -20.42 -9.54
N PRO A 534 8.38 -20.97 -10.73
CA PRO A 534 9.61 -20.75 -11.48
C PRO A 534 9.68 -19.35 -12.10
N ASP A 535 8.74 -18.44 -11.86
CA ASP A 535 8.77 -17.06 -12.34
C ASP A 535 9.20 -16.08 -11.23
N VAL A 536 9.24 -16.50 -9.97
CA VAL A 536 9.77 -15.71 -8.86
C VAL A 536 11.30 -15.61 -8.94
N ARG A 537 11.83 -14.39 -8.76
CA ARG A 537 13.25 -14.04 -8.98
C ARG A 537 13.86 -13.32 -7.79
N PHE A 538 13.51 -13.72 -6.58
CA PHE A 538 14.15 -13.19 -5.38
C PHE A 538 15.64 -13.52 -5.39
N ALA A 539 16.44 -12.56 -4.96
CA ALA A 539 17.89 -12.69 -4.84
C ALA A 539 18.36 -12.21 -3.46
N PRO A 540 18.05 -12.95 -2.37
CA PRO A 540 18.57 -12.67 -1.04
C PRO A 540 20.07 -12.43 -1.02
N LEU A 541 20.50 -11.34 -0.38
CA LEU A 541 21.91 -11.03 -0.21
C LEU A 541 22.45 -11.72 1.06
N ALA A 542 23.23 -12.79 0.89
CA ALA A 542 23.87 -13.46 2.01
C ALA A 542 24.94 -12.58 2.68
N LEU A 543 25.18 -12.78 3.98
CA LEU A 543 26.37 -12.25 4.65
C LEU A 543 27.58 -13.08 4.23
N ASP A 544 28.67 -12.40 3.83
CA ASP A 544 29.95 -13.04 3.46
C ASP A 544 30.65 -13.67 4.66
#